data_AF-A0A1B9LTY5-F1
#
_entry.id   AF-A0A1B9LTY5-F1
#
_cell.length_a   1.000
_cell.length_b   1.000
_cell.length_c   1.000
_cell.angle_alpha   90.00
_cell.angle_beta   90.00
_cell.angle_gamma   90.00
#
_symmetry.space_group_name_H-M   'P 1'
#
loop_
_entity.id
_entity.type
_entity.pdbx_description
1 polymer ?
#
loop_
_entity_poly.entity_id
_entity_poly.type
_entity_poly.pdbx_seq_one_letter_code
_entity_poly.pdbx_strand_id
1 'polypeptide(L)'
;MNKIKRKRRTFTDDFKQQMVSLYRHGKSRSEIVAEYDLTPSALDRWITQSSQSGSFKTKDNRSPQEQELIALRKELKQLRMENDILKQAALIIGRKSLS
;
A
#
# COMPACT_ATOMS: atom_id res chain seq x y z
N MET A 1 24.13 -14.69 -7.16
CA MET A 1 23.84 -13.51 -8.01
C MET A 1 23.41 -12.34 -7.13
N ASN A 2 24.27 -11.33 -6.93
CA ASN A 2 23.90 -10.14 -6.16
C ASN A 2 22.96 -9.26 -7.00
N LYS A 3 21.67 -9.23 -6.63
CA LYS A 3 20.70 -8.29 -7.23
C LYS A 3 20.99 -6.89 -6.69
N ILE A 4 21.74 -6.09 -7.45
CA ILE A 4 21.93 -4.66 -7.17
C ILE A 4 20.55 -4.01 -7.17
N LYS A 5 20.11 -3.52 -5.99
CA LYS A 5 18.81 -2.85 -5.86
C LYS A 5 18.88 -1.49 -6.55
N ARG A 6 18.09 -1.30 -7.61
CA ARG A 6 17.91 0.02 -8.24
C ARG A 6 17.36 1.01 -7.21
N LYS A 7 17.84 2.26 -7.24
CA LYS A 7 17.32 3.36 -6.41
C LYS A 7 15.83 3.55 -6.71
N ARG A 8 15.02 3.71 -5.67
CA ARG A 8 13.57 3.89 -5.80
C ARG A 8 13.28 5.22 -6.51
N ARG A 9 12.64 5.15 -7.68
CA ARG A 9 12.15 6.32 -8.43
C ARG A 9 10.69 6.60 -8.06
N THR A 10 10.33 7.87 -8.05
CA THR A 10 8.96 8.35 -7.87
C THR A 10 8.50 9.05 -9.13
N PHE A 11 7.30 8.72 -9.60
CA PHE A 11 6.70 9.31 -10.79
C PHE A 11 5.42 10.04 -10.40
N THR A 12 5.15 11.17 -11.04
CA THR A 12 3.90 11.93 -10.89
C THR A 12 2.73 11.13 -11.45
N ASP A 13 1.51 11.42 -10.98
CA ASP A 13 0.33 10.70 -11.46
C ASP A 13 -0.01 11.05 -12.91
N ASP A 14 0.29 12.28 -13.35
CA ASP A 14 0.16 12.71 -14.75
C ASP A 14 1.08 11.88 -15.68
N PHE A 15 2.35 11.73 -15.31
CA PHE A 15 3.29 10.91 -16.07
C PHE A 15 2.81 9.46 -16.21
N LYS A 16 2.27 8.88 -15.13
CA LYS A 16 1.72 7.52 -15.17
C LYS A 16 0.50 7.43 -16.08
N GLN A 17 -0.39 8.45 -16.07
CA GLN A 17 -1.53 8.49 -17.00
C GLN A 17 -1.04 8.51 -18.46
N GLN A 18 -0.03 9.32 -18.77
CA GLN A 18 0.54 9.37 -20.12
C GLN A 18 1.08 8.01 -20.57
N MET A 19 1.84 7.30 -19.71
CA MET A 19 2.37 5.98 -20.03
C MET A 19 1.27 4.94 -20.28
N VAL A 20 0.21 4.97 -19.46
CA VAL A 20 -0.96 4.09 -19.63
C VAL A 20 -1.72 4.44 -20.91
N SER A 21 -1.86 5.74 -21.22
CA SER A 21 -2.50 6.21 -22.45
C SER A 21 -1.73 5.73 -23.68
N LEU A 22 -0.40 5.86 -23.71
CA LEU A 22 0.43 5.32 -24.79
C LEU A 22 0.21 3.82 -25.02
N TYR A 23 0.13 3.05 -23.94
CA TYR A 23 -0.18 1.62 -24.02
C TYR A 23 -1.60 1.36 -24.59
N ARG A 24 -2.60 2.12 -24.14
CA ARG A 24 -3.99 2.02 -24.65
C ARG A 24 -4.12 2.42 -26.13
N HIS A 25 -3.27 3.34 -26.60
CA HIS A 25 -3.18 3.73 -28.01
C HIS A 25 -2.39 2.74 -28.88
N GLY A 26 -2.00 1.58 -28.35
CA GLY A 26 -1.44 0.47 -29.12
C GLY A 26 0.08 0.38 -29.11
N LYS A 27 0.80 1.25 -28.38
CA LYS A 27 2.25 1.12 -28.22
C LYS A 27 2.58 -0.08 -27.34
N SER A 28 3.58 -0.88 -27.74
CA SER A 28 3.89 -2.11 -27.02
C SER A 28 4.50 -1.81 -25.63
N ARG A 29 4.27 -2.72 -24.68
CA ARG A 29 4.86 -2.62 -23.34
C ARG A 29 6.39 -2.52 -23.39
N SER A 30 7.02 -3.34 -24.23
CA SER A 30 8.48 -3.41 -24.34
C SER A 30 9.07 -2.10 -24.84
N GLU A 31 8.43 -1.46 -25.81
CA GLU A 31 8.85 -0.15 -26.33
C GLU A 31 8.72 0.94 -25.26
N ILE A 32 7.59 1.01 -24.55
CA ILE A 32 7.39 2.00 -23.48
C ILE A 32 8.43 1.79 -22.37
N VAL A 33 8.70 0.54 -22.00
CA VAL A 33 9.68 0.21 -20.97
C VAL A 33 11.09 0.66 -21.37
N ALA A 34 11.48 0.40 -22.63
CA ALA A 34 12.79 0.76 -23.14
C ALA A 34 12.96 2.29 -23.29
N GLU A 35 11.98 2.96 -23.89
CA GLU A 35 12.05 4.39 -24.21
C GLU A 35 12.05 5.30 -22.97
N TYR A 36 11.28 4.92 -21.95
CA TYR A 36 11.12 5.73 -20.74
C TYR A 36 11.97 5.23 -19.55
N ASP A 37 12.86 4.26 -19.80
CA ASP A 37 13.65 3.55 -18.78
C ASP A 37 12.79 3.15 -17.57
N LEU A 38 11.69 2.46 -17.86
CA LEU A 38 10.80 1.93 -16.84
C LEU A 38 11.18 0.49 -16.50
N THR A 39 10.60 -0.03 -15.43
CA THR A 39 10.62 -1.48 -15.20
C THR A 39 9.29 -2.05 -15.71
N PRO A 40 9.27 -3.23 -16.34
CA PRO A 40 8.03 -3.86 -16.80
C PRO A 40 6.96 -3.92 -15.69
N SER A 41 7.38 -4.30 -14.49
CA SER A 41 6.53 -4.35 -13.30
C SER A 41 5.90 -3.01 -12.90
N ALA A 42 6.57 -1.89 -13.15
CA ALA A 42 6.01 -0.57 -12.84
C ALA A 42 4.89 -0.22 -13.82
N LEU A 43 5.12 -0.45 -15.11
CA LEU A 43 4.12 -0.19 -16.16
C LEU A 43 2.89 -1.08 -15.97
N ASP A 44 3.08 -2.39 -15.75
CA ASP A 44 1.97 -3.32 -15.52
C ASP A 44 1.13 -2.89 -14.31
N ARG A 45 1.78 -2.50 -13.21
CA ARG A 45 1.10 -1.98 -12.02
C ARG A 45 0.26 -0.74 -12.33
N TRP A 46 0.76 0.19 -13.13
CA TRP A 46 0.01 1.39 -13.50
C TRP A 46 -1.17 1.08 -14.41
N ILE A 47 -1.00 0.15 -15.36
CA ILE A 47 -2.10 -0.31 -16.22
C ILE A 47 -3.22 -0.90 -15.35
N THR A 48 -2.89 -1.83 -14.44
CA THR A 48 -3.89 -2.44 -13.55
C THR A 48 -4.58 -1.40 -12.67
N GLN A 49 -3.82 -0.52 -12.01
CA GLN A 49 -4.37 0.54 -11.15
C GLN A 49 -5.28 1.50 -11.92
N SER A 50 -4.89 1.87 -13.14
CA SER A 50 -5.69 2.74 -14.01
C SER A 50 -7.01 2.09 -14.44
N SER A 51 -7.04 0.76 -14.59
CA SER A 51 -8.24 0.02 -14.99
C SER A 51 -9.19 -0.26 -13.84
N GLN A 52 -8.68 -0.36 -12.60
CA GLN A 52 -9.47 -0.70 -11.42
C GLN A 52 -10.16 0.52 -10.81
N SER A 53 -9.39 1.56 -10.45
CA SER A 53 -9.90 2.74 -9.73
C SER A 53 -9.67 4.06 -10.45
N GLY A 54 -8.87 4.07 -11.52
CA GLY A 54 -8.39 5.31 -12.15
C GLY A 54 -7.34 6.07 -11.32
N SER A 55 -7.05 5.63 -10.09
CA SER A 55 -6.01 6.19 -9.22
C SER A 55 -4.77 5.31 -9.18
N PHE A 56 -3.59 5.92 -9.21
CA PHE A 56 -2.31 5.23 -9.00
C PHE A 56 -1.93 5.07 -7.53
N LYS A 57 -2.80 5.52 -6.60
CA LYS A 57 -2.59 5.29 -5.17
C LYS A 57 -3.06 3.88 -4.82
N THR A 58 -2.21 3.16 -4.09
CA THR A 58 -2.52 1.78 -3.69
C THR A 58 -3.65 1.70 -2.67
N LYS A 59 -3.93 2.78 -1.92
CA LYS A 59 -5.06 2.83 -1.00
C LYS A 59 -6.41 2.80 -1.73
N ASP A 60 -6.46 3.44 -2.88
CA ASP A 60 -7.69 3.64 -3.67
C ASP A 60 -8.03 2.41 -4.52
N ASN A 61 -7.07 1.50 -4.70
CA ASN A 61 -7.27 0.22 -5.37
C ASN A 61 -7.55 -0.95 -4.40
N ARG A 62 -7.75 -0.67 -3.11
CA ARG A 62 -8.13 -1.72 -2.15
C ARG A 62 -9.58 -2.08 -2.32
N SER A 63 -9.89 -3.38 -2.27
CA SER A 63 -11.28 -3.81 -2.23
C SER A 63 -11.95 -3.36 -0.91
N PRO A 64 -13.29 -3.24 -0.86
CA PRO A 64 -14.01 -2.94 0.37
C PRO A 64 -13.65 -3.90 1.51
N GLN A 65 -13.51 -5.19 1.20
CA GLN A 65 -13.12 -6.23 2.15
C GLN A 65 -11.70 -6.01 2.71
N GLU A 66 -10.75 -5.59 1.87
CA GLU A 66 -9.39 -5.27 2.34
C GLU A 66 -9.38 -4.03 3.24
N GLN A 67 -10.20 -3.02 2.94
CA GLN A 67 -10.34 -1.83 3.77
C GLN A 67 -10.92 -2.18 5.15
N GLU A 68 -11.98 -2.99 5.17
CA GLU A 68 -12.60 -3.48 6.39
C GLU A 68 -11.62 -4.32 7.23
N LEU A 69 -10.86 -5.23 6.60
CA LEU A 69 -9.86 -6.03 7.28
C LEU A 69 -8.77 -5.15 7.94
N ILE A 70 -8.35 -4.08 7.28
CA ILE A 70 -7.38 -3.12 7.83
C ILE A 70 -7.99 -2.37 9.01
N ALA A 71 -9.25 -1.94 8.92
CA ALA A 71 -9.96 -1.26 10.00
C ALA A 71 -10.10 -2.18 11.23
N LEU A 72 -10.57 -3.40 11.04
CA LEU A 72 -10.72 -4.41 12.10
C LEU A 72 -9.39 -4.74 12.78
N ARG A 73 -8.30 -4.88 12.01
CA ARG A 73 -6.97 -5.10 12.59
C ARG A 73 -6.49 -3.92 13.44
N LYS A 74 -6.83 -2.69 13.04
CA LYS A 74 -6.49 -1.49 13.80
C LYS A 74 -7.28 -1.43 15.10
N GLU A 75 -8.57 -1.72 15.04
CA GLU A 75 -9.45 -1.76 16.20
C GLU A 75 -9.04 -2.87 17.19
N LEU A 76 -8.78 -4.08 16.71
CA LEU A 76 -8.27 -5.18 17.55
C LEU A 76 -6.96 -4.81 18.25
N LYS A 77 -6.06 -4.09 17.57
CA LYS A 77 -4.83 -3.62 18.18
C LYS A 77 -5.11 -2.61 19.29
N GLN A 78 -6.01 -1.66 19.05
CA GLN A 78 -6.42 -0.66 20.03
C GLN A 78 -7.03 -1.33 21.27
N LEU A 79 -8.01 -2.21 21.08
CA LEU A 79 -8.65 -2.95 22.17
C LEU A 79 -7.67 -3.80 22.97
N ARG A 80 -6.68 -4.42 22.32
CA ARG A 80 -5.63 -5.17 23.02
C ARG A 80 -4.76 -4.28 23.90
N MET A 81 -4.40 -3.08 23.43
CA MET A 81 -3.63 -2.13 24.22
C MET A 81 -4.45 -1.61 25.40
N GLU A 82 -5.72 -1.26 25.19
CA GLU A 82 -6.64 -0.83 26.26
C GLU A 82 -6.81 -1.93 27.32
N ASN A 83 -6.98 -3.19 26.88
CA ASN A 83 -7.08 -4.32 27.79
C ASN A 83 -5.79 -4.52 28.61
N ASP A 84 -4.63 -4.34 27.99
CA ASP A 84 -3.35 -4.43 28.69
C ASP A 84 -3.19 -3.31 29.72
N ILE A 85 -3.53 -2.06 29.37
CA ILE A 85 -3.54 -0.93 30.30
C ILE A 85 -4.47 -1.20 31.49
N LEU A 86 -5.68 -1.72 31.25
CA LEU A 86 -6.63 -2.06 32.30
C LEU A 86 -6.11 -3.17 33.21
N LYS A 87 -5.46 -4.20 32.65
CA LYS A 87 -4.81 -5.26 33.43
C LYS A 87 -3.69 -4.71 34.30
N GLN A 88 -2.84 -3.84 33.76
CA GLN A 88 -1.77 -3.20 34.53
C GLN A 88 -2.34 -2.33 35.66
N ALA A 89 -3.39 -1.56 35.40
CA ALA A 89 -4.06 -0.75 36.42
C ALA A 89 -4.65 -1.63 37.55
N ALA A 90 -5.32 -2.73 37.20
CA ALA A 90 -5.87 -3.66 38.18
C ALA A 90 -4.78 -4.29 39.07
N LEU A 91 -3.64 -4.67 38.49
CA LEU A 91 -2.50 -5.19 39.24
C LEU A 91 -1.91 -4.14 40.22
N ILE A 92 -1.81 -2.89 39.79
CA ILE A 92 -1.31 -1.80 40.64
C ILE A 92 -2.26 -1.55 41.82
N ILE A 93 -3.57 -1.50 41.56
CA ILE A 93 -4.60 -1.29 42.60
C ILE A 93 -4.60 -2.45 43.60
N GLY A 94 -4.61 -3.69 43.11
CA GLY A 94 -4.61 -4.88 43.98
C GLY A 94 -3.36 -5.00 44.86
N ARG A 95 -2.21 -4.53 44.39
CA ARG A 95 -0.98 -4.45 45.19
C ARG A 95 -1.04 -3.36 46.26
N LYS A 96 -1.66 -2.22 45.96
CA LYS A 96 -1.79 -1.10 46.90
C LYS A 96 -2.78 -1.39 48.04
N SER A 97 -3.77 -2.26 47.83
CA SER A 97 -4.71 -2.69 48.88
C SER A 97 -4.15 -3.74 49.85
N LEU A 98 -2.96 -4.29 49.58
CA LEU A 98 -2.28 -5.30 50.41
C LEU A 98 -1.09 -4.74 51.20
N SER A 99 -0.82 -3.44 51.07
CA SER A 99 0.17 -2.67 51.85
C SER A 99 -0.53 -1.69 52.77
#